data_AF-A0A537UHZ7-F1
#
_entry.id   AF-A0A537UHZ7-F1
#
_cell.length_a   1.000
_cell.length_b   1.000
_cell.length_c   1.000
_cell.angle_alpha   90.00
_cell.angle_beta   90.00
_cell.angle_gamma   90.00
#
_symmetry.space_group_name_H-M   'P 1'
#
loop_
_entity.id
_entity.type
_entity.pdbx_description
1 polymer ?
#
loop_
_entity_poly.entity_id
_entity_poly.type
_entity_poly.pdbx_seq_one_letter_code
_entity_poly.pdbx_strand_id
1 'polypeptide(L)' 'MKAYLVLDLSVNDLGGFRKYIAEIPAFIAKHSGKYIVQGVQPTTIEGDWKPERMVIIEFPEREKAEAFLIDPEIQ' A
#
# COMPACT_ATOMS: atom_id res chain seq x y z
N MET A 1 -18.22 1.44 5.75
CA MET A 1 -17.53 0.16 5.98
C MET A 1 -16.05 0.35 5.69
N LYS A 2 -15.16 -0.33 6.42
CA LYS A 2 -13.71 -0.24 6.15
C LYS A 2 -13.37 -0.72 4.75
N ALA A 3 -12.34 -0.11 4.15
CA ALA A 3 -11.78 -0.50 2.87
C ALA A 3 -10.30 -0.87 3.02
N TYR A 4 -9.80 -1.73 2.13
CA TYR A 4 -8.42 -2.19 2.16
C TYR A 4 -7.81 -2.08 0.77
N LEU A 5 -6.64 -1.45 0.69
CA LEU A 5 -5.77 -1.60 -0.47
C LEU A 5 -4.78 -2.72 -0.18
N VAL A 6 -4.74 -3.71 -1.07
CA VAL A 6 -3.89 -4.89 -0.99
C VAL A 6 -2.94 -4.83 -2.17
N LEU A 7 -1.65 -4.68 -1.89
CA LEU A 7 -0.63 -4.51 -2.92
C LEU A 7 0.39 -5.63 -2.83
N ASP A 8 0.72 -6.15 -4.01
CA ASP A 8 1.87 -7.00 -4.29
C ASP A 8 2.88 -6.18 -5.07
N LEU A 9 4.05 -5.93 -4.49
CA LEU A 9 5.06 -5.04 -5.06
C LEU A 9 6.31 -5.84 -5.44
N SER A 10 6.73 -5.70 -6.70
CA SER A 10 8.07 -6.08 -7.17
C SER A 10 8.94 -4.84 -7.29
N VAL A 11 10.04 -4.80 -6.53
CA VAL A 11 10.93 -3.64 -6.49
C VAL A 11 12.04 -3.80 -7.54
N ASN A 12 11.81 -3.22 -8.72
CA ASN A 12 12.76 -3.27 -9.83
C ASN A 12 13.75 -2.09 -9.85
N ASP A 13 13.40 -0.97 -9.20
CA ASP A 13 14.29 0.19 -9.01
C ASP A 13 14.33 0.55 -7.52
N LEU A 14 15.45 0.22 -6.87
CA LEU A 14 15.68 0.53 -5.46
C LEU A 14 15.81 2.03 -5.19
N GLY A 15 16.28 2.82 -6.16
CA GLY A 15 16.48 4.25 -6.02
C GLY A 15 15.14 5.00 -5.91
N GLY A 16 14.28 4.85 -6.92
CA GLY A 16 12.93 5.40 -6.90
C GLY A 16 12.09 4.87 -5.73
N PHE A 17 12.22 3.57 -5.43
CA PHE A 17 11.46 2.95 -4.34
C PHE A 17 11.80 3.57 -2.97
N ARG A 18 13.07 3.89 -2.69
CA ARG A 18 13.46 4.52 -1.41
C ARG A 18 12.82 5.88 -1.19
N LYS A 19 12.73 6.70 -2.23
CA LYS A 19 12.08 8.01 -2.13
C LYS A 19 10.58 7.83 -1.87
N TYR A 20 9.94 6.96 -2.65
CA TYR A 20 8.52 6.65 -2.52
C TYR A 20 8.15 6.18 -1.11
N ILE A 21 8.87 5.21 -0.54
CA ILE A 21 8.55 4.66 0.80
C ILE A 21 8.76 5.67 1.94
N ALA A 22 9.57 6.71 1.73
CA ALA A 22 9.77 7.78 2.71
C ALA A 22 8.61 8.79 2.70
N GLU A 23 8.03 9.06 1.52
CA GLU A 23 7.00 10.08 1.32
C GLU A 23 5.57 9.52 1.49
N ILE A 24 5.32 8.30 0.99
CA ILE A 24 3.97 7.71 0.94
C ILE A 24 3.26 7.60 2.30
N PRO A 25 3.91 7.36 3.46
CA PRO A 25 3.20 7.26 4.74
C PRO A 25 2.46 8.55 5.12
N ALA A 26 2.99 9.71 4.75
CA ALA A 26 2.35 11.00 5.01
C ALA A 26 1.05 11.14 4.22
N PHE A 27 1.05 10.70 2.96
CA PHE A 27 -0.14 10.69 2.11
C PHE A 27 -1.18 9.67 2.56
N ILE A 28 -0.75 8.50 3.02
CA ILE A 28 -1.66 7.51 3.61
C ILE A 28 -2.37 8.13 4.83
N ALA A 29 -1.63 8.80 5.71
CA ALA A 29 -2.20 9.48 6.87
C ALA A 29 -3.13 10.66 6.48
N LYS A 30 -2.79 11.44 5.45
CA LYS A 30 -3.62 12.52 4.87
C LYS A 30 -5.03 12.03 4.53
N HIS A 31 -5.15 10.79 4.06
CA HIS A 31 -6.43 10.16 3.71
C HIS A 31 -6.99 9.23 4.79
N SER A 32 -6.53 9.36 6.04
CA SER A 32 -6.97 8.52 7.17
C SER A 32 -6.68 7.02 6.99
N GLY A 33 -5.74 6.67 6.12
CA GLY A 33 -5.26 5.31 5.95
C GLY A 33 -4.29 4.89 7.05
N LYS A 34 -4.18 3.58 7.26
CA LYS A 34 -3.25 2.97 8.23
C LYS A 34 -2.65 1.69 7.66
N TYR A 35 -1.34 1.51 7.82
CA TYR A 35 -0.71 0.22 7.52
C TYR A 35 -1.21 -0.87 8.47
N ILE A 36 -1.66 -1.97 7.89
CA ILE A 36 -1.87 -3.26 8.57
C ILE A 36 -0.69 -4.19 8.29
N VAL A 37 -0.17 -4.14 7.06
CA VAL A 37 1.05 -4.84 6.64
C VAL A 37 1.92 -3.85 5.88
N GLN A 38 3.18 -3.66 6.32
CA GLN A 38 4.09 -2.65 5.77
C GLN A 38 5.30 -3.29 5.08
N GLY A 39 5.06 -3.90 3.92
CA GLY A 39 6.12 -4.32 3.02
C GLY A 39 6.90 -5.55 3.48
N VAL A 40 6.18 -6.64 3.78
CA VAL A 40 6.76 -7.92 4.22
C VAL A 40 6.72 -8.96 3.10
N GLN A 41 7.64 -9.93 3.12
CA GLN A 41 7.50 -11.14 2.30
C GLN A 41 6.51 -12.08 3.00
N PRO A 42 5.34 -12.39 2.41
CA PRO A 42 4.38 -13.27 3.05
C PRO A 42 4.76 -14.75 2.85
N THR A 43 4.16 -15.63 3.64
CA THR A 43 4.18 -17.07 3.43
C THR A 43 2.86 -17.50 2.80
N THR A 44 2.89 -18.02 1.57
CA THR A 44 1.70 -18.58 0.91
C THR A 44 1.35 -19.93 1.54
N ILE A 45 0.16 -20.04 2.13
CA ILE A 45 -0.33 -21.28 2.74
C ILE A 45 -1.11 -22.14 1.73
N GLU A 46 -1.82 -21.51 0.79
CA GLU A 46 -2.65 -22.17 -0.23
C GLU A 46 -2.63 -21.38 -1.55
N GLY A 47 -2.72 -22.11 -2.68
CA GLY A 47 -2.71 -21.55 -4.02
C GLY A 47 -1.32 -21.25 -4.58
N ASP A 48 -1.29 -20.68 -5.79
CA ASP A 48 -0.05 -20.46 -6.55
C ASP A 48 0.41 -19.00 -6.59
N TRP A 49 -0.20 -18.12 -5.77
CA TRP A 49 0.21 -16.72 -5.68
C TRP A 49 1.57 -16.61 -4.99
N LYS A 50 2.52 -15.96 -5.67
CA LYS A 50 3.92 -15.77 -5.22
C LYS A 50 4.25 -14.27 -5.08
N PRO A 51 3.60 -13.56 -4.15
CA PRO A 51 3.90 -12.15 -3.93
C PRO A 51 5.32 -11.95 -3.40
N GLU A 52 5.99 -10.93 -3.90
CA GLU A 52 7.37 -10.62 -3.48
C GLU A 52 7.39 -9.73 -2.23
N ARG A 53 6.47 -8.75 -2.18
CA ARG A 53 6.34 -7.83 -1.06
C ARG A 53 4.90 -7.38 -0.90
N MET A 54 4.31 -7.77 0.22
CA MET A 54 2.93 -7.43 0.56
C MET A 54 2.82 -6.14 1.35
N VAL A 55 1.87 -5.31 0.93
CA VAL A 55 1.41 -4.13 1.67
C VAL A 55 -0.10 -4.19 1.79
N ILE A 56 -0.62 -3.93 2.99
CA ILE A 56 -2.06 -3.80 3.24
C ILE A 56 -2.30 -2.49 3.99
N ILE A 57 -3.15 -1.65 3.43
CA ILE A 57 -3.54 -0.36 4.00
C ILE A 57 -5.04 -0.39 4.28
N GLU A 58 -5.43 -0.18 5.52
CA GLU A 58 -6.81 -0.02 5.95
C GLU A 58 -7.23 1.45 5.88
N PHE A 59 -8.43 1.69 5.36
CA PHE A 59 -9.12 2.98 5.40
C PHE A 59 -10.45 2.81 6.16
N PRO A 60 -10.91 3.83 6.89
CA PRO A 60 -12.17 3.77 7.62
C PRO A 60 -13.40 3.65 6.69
N GLU A 61 -13.28 4.17 5.46
CA GLU A 61 -14.32 4.29 4.44
C GLU A 61 -13.73 4.08 3.04
N ARG A 62 -14.55 3.64 2.08
CA ARG A 62 -14.10 3.35 0.71
C ARG A 62 -13.69 4.61 -0.04
N GLU A 63 -14.45 5.67 0.18
CA GLU A 63 -14.27 7.00 -0.38
C GLU A 63 -12.90 7.59 0.00
N LYS A 64 -12.37 7.24 1.18
CA LYS A 64 -11.02 7.63 1.62
C LYS A 64 -9.93 6.89 0.86
N ALA A 65 -10.12 5.59 0.62
CA ALA A 65 -9.19 4.82 -0.21
C ALA A 65 -9.22 5.32 -1.67
N GLU A 66 -10.39 5.64 -2.20
CA GLU A 66 -10.55 6.18 -3.55
C GLU A 66 -9.93 7.58 -3.68
N ALA A 67 -10.13 8.45 -2.68
CA ALA A 67 -9.49 9.77 -2.62
C ALA A 67 -7.95 9.67 -2.57
N PHE A 68 -7.42 8.68 -1.85
CA PHE A 68 -5.98 8.39 -1.84
C PHE A 68 -5.48 7.96 -3.24
N LEU A 69 -6.21 7.10 -3.95
CA LEU A 69 -5.80 6.62 -5.28
C LEU A 69 -5.77 7.72 -6.34
N ILE A 70 -6.64 8.73 -6.23
CA ILE A 70 -6.76 9.83 -7.19
C ILE A 70 -6.07 11.12 -6.74
N ASP A 71 -5.32 11.11 -5.62
CA ASP A 71 -4.64 12.30 -5.12
C ASP A 71 -3.54 12.73 -6.12
N PRO A 72 -3.65 13.92 -6.73
CA PRO A 72 -2.70 14.39 -7.73
C PRO A 72 -1.30 14.66 -7.16
N GLU A 73 -1.15 14.73 -5.83
CA GLU A 73 0.17 14.87 -5.19
C GLU A 73 0.93 13.54 -5.08
N ILE A 74 0.27 12.39 -5.32
CA ILE A 74 0.84 11.04 -5.24
C ILE A 74 1.24 10.49 -6.62
N GLN A 75 0.57 10.94 -7.69
CA GLN A 75 0.79 10.51 -9.09
C GLN A 75 2.02 11.17 -9.70
#